data_AF-A0A8I2JZD8-F1
#
_entry.id   AF-A0A8I2JZD8-F1
#
_cell.length_a   1.000
_cell.length_b   1.000
_cell.length_c   1.000
_cell.angle_alpha   90.00
_cell.angle_beta   90.00
_cell.angle_gamma   90.00
#
_symmetry.space_group_name_H-M   'P 1'
#
loop_
_entity.id
_entity.type
_entity.pdbx_description
1 polymer ?
#
loop_
_entity_poly.entity_id
_entity_poly.type
_entity_poly.pdbx_seq_one_letter_code
_entity_poly.pdbx_strand_id
1 'polypeptide(L)'
;DTKPELEIYADDVKCSHGATVGQLDENMLFYLRTRAIDEETARSLLTFAFADEVIKRIKFAPVRERLEYLVVGRLPDASLIKEFM
;
A
#
# COMPACT_ATOMS: atom_id res chain seq x y z
N ASP A 1 -8.90 -6.50 14.22
CA ASP A 1 -9.70 -7.53 13.51
C ASP A 1 -10.40 -6.96 12.31
N THR A 2 -10.55 -7.76 11.27
CA THR A 2 -11.37 -7.45 10.09
C THR A 2 -12.69 -8.23 10.20
N LYS A 3 -13.83 -7.53 10.05
CA LYS A 3 -15.18 -8.12 10.12
C LYS A 3 -16.02 -7.68 8.90
N PRO A 4 -15.90 -8.35 7.74
CA PRO A 4 -16.69 -8.02 6.56
C PRO A 4 -18.11 -8.60 6.71
N GLU A 5 -19.13 -7.78 6.45
CA GLU A 5 -20.54 -8.17 6.55
C GLU A 5 -21.32 -7.65 5.33
N LEU A 6 -22.31 -8.42 4.87
CA LEU A 6 -23.21 -8.04 3.79
C LEU A 6 -24.66 -8.36 4.19
N GLU A 7 -25.52 -7.34 4.18
CA GLU A 7 -26.97 -7.50 4.32
C GLU A 7 -27.62 -7.29 2.94
N ILE A 8 -28.20 -8.34 2.38
CA ILE A 8 -28.73 -8.35 1.00
C ILE A 8 -30.21 -8.70 1.03
N TYR A 9 -31.05 -7.77 0.56
CA TYR A 9 -32.52 -7.89 0.57
C TYR A 9 -33.13 -8.02 -0.84
N ALA A 10 -32.32 -8.36 -1.85
CA ALA A 10 -32.75 -8.43 -3.25
C ALA A 10 -32.40 -9.79 -3.87
N ASP A 11 -33.25 -10.25 -4.79
CA ASP A 11 -33.24 -11.65 -5.28
C ASP A 11 -32.36 -11.91 -6.51
N ASP A 12 -31.84 -10.86 -7.18
CA ASP A 12 -30.98 -10.99 -8.37
C ASP A 12 -29.72 -10.11 -8.27
N VAL A 13 -28.83 -10.45 -7.33
CA VAL A 13 -27.56 -9.75 -7.14
C VAL A 13 -26.37 -10.70 -7.08
N LYS A 14 -25.20 -10.21 -7.51
CA LYS A 14 -23.91 -10.83 -7.26
C LYS A 14 -23.10 -9.94 -6.35
N CYS A 15 -22.86 -10.41 -5.14
CA CYS A 15 -22.07 -9.69 -4.14
C CYS A 15 -20.91 -10.57 -3.70
N SER A 16 -19.73 -9.97 -3.55
CA SER A 16 -18.55 -10.62 -2.98
C SER A 16 -17.82 -9.64 -2.08
N HIS A 17 -17.18 -10.17 -1.05
CA HIS A 17 -16.23 -9.44 -0.23
C HIS A 17 -14.96 -10.28 -0.11
N GLY A 18 -13.83 -9.60 0.09
CA GLY A 18 -12.55 -10.25 0.31
C GLY A 18 -11.74 -9.43 1.30
N ALA A 19 -11.03 -10.14 2.18
CA ALA A 19 -10.08 -9.54 3.09
C ALA A 19 -8.85 -10.45 3.15
N THR A 20 -7.68 -9.86 2.99
CA THR A 20 -6.40 -10.56 3.14
C THR A 20 -5.60 -9.89 4.24
N VAL A 21 -4.83 -10.70 4.97
CA VAL A 21 -3.84 -10.25 5.95
C VAL A 21 -2.57 -11.00 5.62
N GLY A 22 -1.45 -10.29 5.57
CA GLY A 22 -0.16 -10.87 5.22
C GLY A 22 0.99 -10.01 5.74
N GLN A 23 2.16 -10.60 5.78
CA GLN A 23 3.42 -9.88 5.99
C GLN A 23 4.00 -9.48 4.63
N LEU A 24 5.04 -8.64 4.65
CA LEU A 24 5.82 -8.36 3.44
C LEU A 24 6.45 -9.66 2.91
N ASP A 25 6.59 -9.76 1.59
CA ASP A 25 7.23 -10.90 0.96
C ASP A 25 8.74 -10.87 1.24
N GLU A 26 9.21 -11.83 2.03
CA GLU A 26 10.62 -11.98 2.40
C GLU A 26 11.54 -12.17 1.18
N ASN A 27 11.05 -12.75 0.08
CA ASN A 27 11.82 -12.86 -1.16
C ASN A 27 11.99 -11.49 -1.84
N MET A 28 10.96 -10.64 -1.80
CA MET A 28 11.05 -9.27 -2.32
C MET A 28 11.99 -8.43 -1.45
N LEU A 29 11.90 -8.57 -0.12
CA LEU A 29 12.84 -7.93 0.80
C LEU A 29 14.27 -8.38 0.53
N PHE A 30 14.51 -9.70 0.45
CA PHE A 30 15.81 -10.24 0.10
C PHE A 30 16.31 -9.71 -1.23
N TYR A 31 15.47 -9.70 -2.26
CA TYR A 31 15.82 -9.21 -3.59
C TYR A 31 16.29 -7.75 -3.56
N LEU A 32 15.53 -6.85 -2.92
CA LEU A 32 15.91 -5.43 -2.78
C LEU A 32 17.23 -5.29 -2.01
N ARG A 33 17.42 -6.08 -0.95
CA ARG A 33 18.66 -6.08 -0.17
C ARG A 33 19.88 -6.55 -0.96
N THR A 34 19.72 -7.53 -1.87
CA THR A 34 20.83 -7.91 -2.77
C THR A 34 21.25 -6.81 -3.73
N ARG A 35 20.40 -5.78 -3.91
CA ARG A 35 20.69 -4.58 -4.70
C ARG A 35 21.14 -3.39 -3.86
N ALA A 36 21.69 -3.68 -2.67
CA ALA A 36 22.26 -2.72 -1.74
C ALA A 36 21.25 -1.70 -1.18
N ILE A 37 19.96 -2.02 -1.23
CA ILE A 37 18.93 -1.26 -0.51
C ILE A 37 18.89 -1.80 0.92
N ASP A 38 19.04 -0.93 1.90
CA ASP A 38 18.96 -1.34 3.30
C ASP A 38 17.55 -1.85 3.66
N GLU A 39 17.44 -2.52 4.81
CA GLU A 39 16.20 -3.19 5.20
C GLU A 39 15.04 -2.22 5.45
N GLU A 40 15.29 -1.06 6.07
CA GLU A 40 14.23 -0.09 6.38
C GLU A 40 13.71 0.58 5.10
N THR A 41 14.62 0.95 4.20
CA THR A 41 14.25 1.47 2.88
C THR A 41 13.49 0.42 2.06
N ALA A 42 13.94 -0.84 2.04
CA ALA A 42 13.26 -1.91 1.31
C ALA A 42 11.82 -2.15 1.80
N ARG A 43 11.62 -2.17 3.13
CA ARG A 43 10.29 -2.29 3.74
C ARG A 43 9.40 -1.09 3.40
N SER A 44 9.97 0.11 3.42
CA SER A 44 9.26 1.35 3.10
C SER A 44 8.84 1.39 1.63
N LEU A 45 9.71 0.95 0.72
CA LEU A 45 9.41 0.83 -0.72
C LEU A 45 8.26 -0.13 -0.97
N LEU A 46 8.29 -1.33 -0.40
CA LEU A 46 7.23 -2.32 -0.59
C LEU A 46 5.90 -1.86 0.01
N THR A 47 5.95 -1.22 1.18
CA THR A 47 4.77 -0.66 1.85
C THR A 47 4.18 0.50 1.05
N PHE A 48 5.03 1.40 0.53
CA PHE A 48 4.61 2.49 -0.34
C PHE A 48 3.98 1.95 -1.63
N ALA A 49 4.62 1.00 -2.31
CA ALA A 49 4.09 0.40 -3.53
C ALA A 49 2.69 -0.22 -3.34
N PHE A 50 2.45 -0.87 -2.19
CA PHE A 50 1.13 -1.37 -1.83
C PHE A 50 0.09 -0.25 -1.65
N ALA A 51 0.44 0.81 -0.91
CA ALA A 51 -0.47 1.94 -0.69
C ALA A 51 -0.74 2.76 -1.97
N ASP A 52 0.29 2.93 -2.79
CA ASP A 52 0.29 3.70 -4.03
C ASP A 52 -0.72 3.16 -5.05
N GLU A 53 -0.97 1.85 -5.08
CA GLU A 53 -2.00 1.25 -5.92
C GLU A 53 -3.40 1.81 -5.63
N VAL A 54 -3.69 2.13 -4.37
CA VAL A 54 -4.95 2.74 -3.93
C VAL A 54 -4.93 4.25 -4.18
N ILE A 55 -3.83 4.91 -3.82
CA ILE A 55 -3.69 6.37 -3.93
C ILE A 55 -3.79 6.84 -5.39
N LYS A 56 -3.19 6.10 -6.33
CA LYS A 56 -3.26 6.40 -7.79
C LYS A 56 -4.67 6.39 -8.37
N ARG A 57 -5.64 5.74 -7.71
CA ARG A 57 -7.05 5.75 -8.15
C ARG A 57 -7.74 7.09 -7.90
N ILE A 58 -7.15 7.96 -7.08
CA ILE A 58 -7.69 9.28 -6.75
C ILE A 58 -7.43 10.24 -7.91
N LYS A 59 -8.51 10.62 -8.61
CA LYS A 59 -8.44 11.48 -9.79
C LYS A 59 -8.07 12.93 -9.46
N PHE A 60 -8.51 13.43 -8.31
CA PHE A 60 -8.28 14.81 -7.91
C PHE A 60 -6.84 14.99 -7.40
N ALA A 61 -5.98 15.58 -8.23
CA ALA A 61 -4.55 15.67 -8.00
C ALA A 61 -4.16 16.28 -6.64
N PRO A 62 -4.76 17.40 -6.17
CA PRO A 62 -4.37 17.98 -4.88
C PRO A 62 -4.58 17.05 -3.68
N VAL A 63 -5.61 16.21 -3.72
CA VAL A 63 -5.86 15.22 -2.65
C VAL A 63 -4.89 14.06 -2.74
N ARG A 64 -4.62 13.57 -3.95
CA ARG A 64 -3.63 12.51 -4.19
C ARG A 64 -2.25 12.93 -3.70
N GLU A 65 -1.73 14.06 -4.16
CA GLU A 65 -0.42 14.58 -3.75
C GLU A 65 -0.33 14.77 -2.23
N ARG A 66 -1.40 15.29 -1.61
CA ARG A 66 -1.45 15.43 -0.15
C ARG A 66 -1.40 14.09 0.57
N LEU A 67 -2.08 13.07 0.04
CA LEU A 67 -2.08 11.73 0.62
C LEU A 67 -0.74 11.02 0.43
N GLU A 68 -0.12 11.14 -0.74
CA GLU A 68 1.23 10.61 -0.99
C GLU A 68 2.22 11.18 0.04
N TYR A 69 2.24 12.51 0.22
CA TYR A 69 3.06 13.16 1.24
C TYR A 69 2.79 12.61 2.65
N LEU A 70 1.52 12.44 3.02
CA LEU A 70 1.13 11.94 4.35
C LEU A 70 1.50 10.47 4.58
N VAL A 71 1.44 9.64 3.55
CA VAL A 71 1.81 8.22 3.64
C VAL A 71 3.31 8.08 3.73
N VAL A 72 4.05 8.79 2.87
CA VAL A 72 5.53 8.80 2.88
C VAL A 72 6.07 9.30 4.23
N GLY A 73 5.43 10.29 4.84
CA GLY A 73 5.78 10.76 6.19
C GLY A 73 5.54 9.77 7.33
N ARG A 74 4.90 8.61 7.07
CA ARG A 74 4.64 7.56 8.07
C ARG A 74 5.52 6.32 7.90
N LEU A 75 6.35 6.28 6.86
CA LEU A 75 7.22 5.14 6.60
C LEU A 75 8.46 5.17 7.52
N PRO A 76 9.04 4.00 7.86
CA PRO A 76 10.26 3.89 8.67
C PRO A 76 11.45 4.69 8.12
N ASP A 77 11.77 4.50 6.82
CA ASP A 77 12.72 5.33 6.09
C ASP A 77 12.16 5.69 4.70
N ALA A 78 11.91 6.98 4.52
CA ALA A 78 11.33 7.53 3.31
C ALA A 78 12.34 8.32 2.46
N SER A 79 13.62 8.30 2.81
CA SER A 79 14.63 9.18 2.20
C SER A 79 14.72 8.95 0.70
N LEU A 80 14.83 7.69 0.28
CA LEU A 80 14.88 7.31 -1.14
C LEU A 80 13.57 7.65 -1.87
N ILE A 81 12.41 7.39 -1.25
CA ILE A 81 11.11 7.64 -1.88
C ILE A 81 10.91 9.14 -2.13
N LYS A 82 11.30 9.98 -1.17
CA LYS A 82 11.22 11.44 -1.30
C LYS A 82 12.16 12.00 -2.38
N GLU A 83 13.26 11.33 -2.67
CA GLU A 83 14.20 11.74 -3.73
C GLU A 83 13.62 11.55 -5.13
N PHE A 84 12.75 10.54 -5.31
CA PHE A 84 12.17 10.16 -6.60
C PHE A 84 10.70 10.57 -6.79
N MET A 85 10.14 11.36 -5.88
CA MET A 85 8.79 11.94 -5.97
C MET A 85 8.80 13.37 -6.49
#